data_AF-A0A835LWM8-F1
#
_entry.id   AF-A0A835LWM8-F1
#
_cell.length_a   1.000
_cell.length_b   1.000
_cell.length_c   1.000
_cell.angle_alpha   90.00
_cell.angle_beta   90.00
_cell.angle_gamma   90.00
#
_symmetry.space_group_name_H-M   'P 1'
#
loop_
_entity.id
_entity.type
_entity.pdbx_description
1 polymer ?
#
loop_
_entity_poly.entity_id
_entity_poly.type
_entity_poly.pdbx_seq_one_letter_code
_entity_poly.pdbx_strand_id
1 'polypeptide(L)'
;MQMALSVVILLVLLKLVSSSAPTAHIRRASDLPLAMSNMRSQSYYGFVILLDMLNATTKASLSQQATFLMPSDEQLGQYTIPPSRLEEFIVSHTIPKPLVFSDLAHVPSGTLIPSVFNNRLLRIARVGRRVFVNNAQIVTPNVCSSATIKCHGISSVISSRNEIMDHSATTAASGAKIYGS
;
A
#
# COMPACT_ATOMS: atom_id res chain seq x y z
N MET A 1 -7.89 -24.61 -61.02
CA MET A 1 -8.24 -23.33 -60.33
C MET A 1 -8.71 -23.55 -58.89
N GLN A 2 -9.57 -24.55 -58.61
CA GLN A 2 -10.06 -24.90 -57.26
C GLN A 2 -8.96 -25.11 -56.20
N MET A 3 -7.87 -25.82 -56.55
CA MET A 3 -6.78 -26.15 -55.62
C MET A 3 -5.95 -24.91 -55.21
N ALA A 4 -5.79 -23.93 -56.10
CA ALA A 4 -5.10 -22.68 -55.80
C ALA A 4 -5.93 -21.79 -54.87
N LEU A 5 -7.25 -21.81 -55.04
CA LEU A 5 -8.19 -21.05 -54.21
C LEU A 5 -8.19 -21.56 -52.75
N SER A 6 -8.18 -22.88 -52.56
CA SER A 6 -8.11 -23.50 -51.23
C SER A 6 -6.82 -23.19 -50.49
N VAL A 7 -5.68 -23.13 -51.20
CA VAL A 7 -4.38 -22.78 -50.59
C VAL A 7 -4.37 -21.30 -50.17
N VAL A 8 -4.93 -20.40 -50.98
CA VAL A 8 -5.02 -18.98 -50.63
C VAL A 8 -5.92 -18.77 -49.41
N ILE A 9 -7.06 -19.46 -49.33
CA ILE A 9 -7.96 -19.40 -48.17
C ILE A 9 -7.26 -19.93 -46.91
N LEU A 10 -6.55 -21.05 -47.00
CA LEU A 10 -5.80 -21.60 -45.86
C LEU A 10 -4.71 -20.64 -45.36
N LEU A 11 -3.98 -19.99 -46.27
CA LEU A 11 -2.96 -18.99 -45.92
C LEU A 11 -3.55 -17.74 -45.27
N VAL A 12 -4.75 -17.32 -45.68
CA VAL A 12 -5.48 -16.20 -45.04
C VAL A 12 -5.92 -16.60 -43.62
N LEU A 13 -6.47 -17.80 -43.43
CA LEU A 13 -6.90 -18.28 -42.11
C LEU A 13 -5.73 -18.42 -41.13
N LEU A 14 -4.55 -18.85 -41.59
CA LEU A 14 -3.32 -18.93 -40.78
C LEU A 14 -2.83 -17.54 -40.30
N LYS A 15 -3.08 -16.47 -41.07
CA LYS A 15 -2.73 -15.09 -40.68
C LYS A 15 -3.67 -14.53 -39.60
N LEU A 16 -4.93 -14.98 -39.54
CA LEU A 16 -5.88 -14.57 -38.50
C LEU A 16 -5.66 -15.26 -37.15
N VAL A 17 -5.13 -16.49 -37.13
CA VAL A 17 -4.86 -17.25 -35.89
C VAL A 17 -3.63 -16.74 -35.13
N SER A 18 -2.80 -15.89 -35.73
CA SER A 18 -1.54 -15.44 -35.12
C SER A 18 -1.59 -14.13 -34.33
N SER A 19 -2.77 -13.59 -34.00
CA SER A 19 -2.86 -12.42 -33.11
C SER A 19 -2.95 -12.80 -31.63
N SER A 20 -1.98 -13.58 -31.12
CA SER A 20 -1.64 -13.47 -29.70
C SER A 20 -0.42 -12.56 -29.63
N ALA A 21 -0.68 -11.27 -29.42
CA ALA A 21 0.39 -10.35 -29.08
C ALA A 21 1.10 -10.92 -27.84
N PRO A 22 2.42 -11.13 -27.87
CA PRO A 22 3.13 -11.44 -26.64
C PRO A 22 2.81 -10.29 -25.69
N THR A 23 2.28 -10.60 -24.51
CA THR A 23 2.27 -9.67 -23.39
C THR A 23 3.73 -9.37 -23.07
N ALA A 24 4.31 -8.45 -23.82
CA ALA A 24 5.47 -7.71 -23.37
C ALA A 24 5.07 -7.21 -21.99
N HIS A 25 5.80 -7.62 -20.97
CA HIS A 25 5.88 -6.86 -19.74
C HIS A 25 6.45 -5.49 -20.14
N ILE A 26 5.59 -4.63 -20.69
CA ILE A 26 5.85 -3.22 -20.84
C ILE A 26 6.16 -2.80 -19.42
N ARG A 27 7.44 -2.52 -19.15
CA ARG A 27 7.86 -1.83 -17.94
C ARG A 27 7.12 -0.51 -17.98
N ARG A 28 5.93 -0.46 -17.38
CA ARG A 28 5.19 0.79 -17.22
C ARG A 28 6.15 1.72 -16.51
N ALA A 29 6.28 2.94 -17.03
CA ALA A 29 6.99 3.98 -16.33
C ALA A 29 6.42 4.04 -14.91
N SER A 30 7.28 4.05 -13.89
CA SER A 30 6.82 4.13 -12.52
C SER A 30 6.05 5.44 -12.33
N ASP A 31 4.88 5.34 -11.71
CA ASP A 31 4.10 6.52 -11.33
C ASP A 31 4.68 7.24 -10.09
N LEU A 32 5.76 6.71 -9.48
CA LEU A 32 6.33 7.26 -8.25
C LEU A 32 6.71 8.75 -8.37
N PRO A 33 7.33 9.25 -9.46
CA PRO A 33 7.61 10.69 -9.60
C PRO A 33 6.35 11.56 -9.60
N LEU A 34 5.28 11.10 -10.26
CA LEU A 34 3.99 11.79 -10.27
C LEU A 34 3.36 11.79 -8.87
N ALA A 35 3.37 10.64 -8.19
CA ALA A 35 2.89 10.51 -6.83
C ALA A 35 3.65 11.46 -5.88
N MET A 36 4.99 11.48 -5.92
CA MET A 36 5.81 12.39 -5.11
C MET A 36 5.53 13.86 -5.43
N SER A 37 5.21 14.20 -6.68
CA SER A 37 4.75 15.55 -7.04
C SER A 37 3.41 15.89 -6.35
N ASN A 38 2.44 14.98 -6.39
CA ASN A 38 1.16 15.17 -5.71
C ASN A 38 1.33 15.28 -4.18
N MET A 39 2.18 14.45 -3.57
CA MET A 39 2.52 14.53 -2.15
C MET A 39 3.05 15.91 -1.77
N ARG A 40 4.01 16.45 -2.54
CA ARG A 40 4.56 17.81 -2.33
C ARG A 40 3.48 18.88 -2.44
N SER A 41 2.60 18.80 -3.44
CA SER A 41 1.49 19.76 -3.61
C SER A 41 0.48 19.76 -2.46
N GLN A 42 0.45 18.70 -1.66
CA GLN A 42 -0.40 18.54 -0.47
C GLN A 42 0.40 18.64 0.83
N SER A 43 1.61 19.21 0.78
CA SER A 43 2.47 19.47 1.95
C SER A 43 2.96 18.23 2.71
N TYR A 44 3.20 17.11 2.02
CA TYR A 44 3.88 15.93 2.58
C TYR A 44 5.35 15.90 2.14
N TYR A 45 6.12 16.95 2.44
CA TYR A 45 7.52 17.06 1.97
C TYR A 45 8.45 16.10 2.71
N GLY A 46 8.24 15.92 4.01
CA GLY A 46 9.05 15.04 4.86
C GLY A 46 8.97 13.60 4.37
N PHE A 47 7.76 13.10 4.09
CA PHE A 47 7.59 11.73 3.59
C PHE A 47 8.28 11.51 2.23
N VAL A 48 8.22 12.51 1.35
CA VAL A 48 8.88 12.51 0.05
C VAL A 48 10.41 12.47 0.18
N ILE A 49 10.99 13.24 1.10
CA ILE A 49 12.43 13.20 1.39
C ILE A 49 12.84 11.79 1.84
N LEU A 50 12.06 11.17 2.74
CA LEU A 50 12.33 9.82 3.21
C LEU A 50 12.27 8.79 2.07
N LEU A 51 11.32 8.93 1.13
CA LEU A 51 11.26 8.10 -0.09
C LEU A 51 12.48 8.30 -0.99
N ASP A 52 13.00 9.52 -1.10
CA ASP A 52 14.19 9.81 -1.90
C ASP A 52 15.48 9.27 -1.29
N MET A 53 15.52 9.08 0.03
CA MET A 53 16.65 8.50 0.76
C MET A 53 16.70 6.96 0.72
N LEU A 54 15.67 6.29 0.19
CA LEU A 54 15.67 4.84 0.05
C LEU A 54 16.76 4.34 -0.90
N ASN A 55 17.28 3.15 -0.63
CA ASN A 55 18.14 2.46 -1.59
C ASN A 55 17.38 2.15 -2.90
N ALA A 56 18.12 2.00 -4.00
CA ALA A 56 17.55 1.81 -5.33
C ALA A 56 16.65 0.56 -5.45
N THR A 57 17.00 -0.54 -4.77
CA THR A 57 16.26 -1.80 -4.81
C THR A 57 14.89 -1.65 -4.14
N THR A 58 14.86 -1.12 -2.92
CA THR A 58 13.63 -0.87 -2.15
C THR A 58 12.77 0.17 -2.88
N LYS A 59 13.37 1.26 -3.37
CA LYS A 59 12.65 2.27 -4.16
C LYS A 59 12.04 1.66 -5.42
N ALA A 60 12.76 0.82 -6.15
CA ALA A 60 12.25 0.16 -7.35
C ALA A 60 11.11 -0.83 -7.08
N SER A 61 11.14 -1.52 -5.93
CA SER A 61 10.05 -2.40 -5.48
C SER A 61 8.77 -1.61 -5.19
N LEU A 62 8.87 -0.56 -4.37
CA LEU A 62 7.73 0.31 -4.01
C LEU A 62 7.19 1.11 -5.20
N SER A 63 8.02 1.33 -6.21
CA SER A 63 7.67 2.03 -7.46
C SER A 63 6.72 1.26 -8.38
N GLN A 64 6.49 -0.04 -8.15
CA GLN A 64 5.64 -0.87 -9.02
C GLN A 64 4.16 -0.64 -8.73
N GLN A 65 3.72 -0.88 -7.49
CA GLN A 65 2.34 -0.77 -7.04
C GLN A 65 2.32 -0.61 -5.51
N ALA A 66 1.74 0.48 -5.01
CA ALA A 66 1.73 0.77 -3.59
C ALA A 66 0.59 1.69 -3.16
N THR A 67 0.24 1.62 -1.88
CA THR A 67 -0.44 2.71 -1.17
C THR A 67 0.44 3.22 -0.06
N PHE A 68 0.83 4.49 -0.13
CA PHE A 68 1.56 5.17 0.94
C PHE A 68 0.60 5.76 1.98
N LEU A 69 0.89 5.51 3.25
CA LEU A 69 0.18 6.04 4.41
C LEU A 69 1.09 7.09 5.06
N MET A 70 0.82 8.36 4.83
CA MET A 70 1.79 9.44 5.04
C MET A 70 1.42 10.24 6.29
N PRO A 71 2.21 10.18 7.37
CA PRO A 71 2.07 11.14 8.46
C PRO A 71 2.35 12.55 7.93
N SER A 72 1.76 13.57 8.57
CA SER A 72 2.07 14.97 8.24
C SER A 72 3.52 15.31 8.57
N ASP A 73 4.06 16.36 7.96
CA ASP A 73 5.41 16.83 8.25
C ASP A 73 5.60 17.20 9.74
N GLU A 74 4.55 17.71 10.39
CA GLU A 74 4.53 17.97 11.84
C GLU A 74 4.70 16.67 12.66
N GLN A 75 3.95 15.61 12.31
CA GLN A 75 4.05 14.32 12.99
C GLN A 75 5.40 13.65 12.75
N LEU A 76 5.94 13.77 11.54
CA LEU A 76 7.29 13.29 11.21
C LEU A 76 8.35 14.03 12.03
N GLY A 77 8.22 15.36 12.19
CA GLY A 77 9.14 16.17 12.98
C GLY A 77 9.23 15.78 14.46
N GLN A 78 8.20 15.11 14.99
CA GLN A 78 8.16 14.62 16.37
C GLN A 78 8.68 13.18 16.52
N TYR A 79 8.96 12.48 15.41
CA TYR A 79 9.34 11.07 15.43
C TYR A 79 10.80 10.88 15.00
N THR A 80 11.60 10.20 15.83
CA THR A 80 12.99 9.89 15.49
C THR A 80 13.05 8.64 14.60
N ILE A 81 13.56 8.79 13.39
CA ILE A 81 13.81 7.68 12.45
C ILE A 81 15.32 7.48 12.34
N PRO A 82 15.90 6.45 12.99
CA PRO A 82 17.30 6.12 12.79
C PRO A 82 17.56 5.80 11.31
N PRO A 83 18.67 6.26 10.70
CA PRO A 83 18.98 5.94 9.31
C PRO A 83 18.96 4.43 9.01
N SER A 84 19.39 3.60 9.97
CA SER A 84 19.37 2.13 9.87
C SER A 84 17.96 1.52 9.83
N ARG A 85 16.92 2.29 10.16
CA ARG A 85 15.51 1.85 10.17
C ARG A 85 14.65 2.62 9.18
N LEU A 86 15.23 3.40 8.28
CA LEU A 86 14.50 4.16 7.26
C LEU A 86 13.63 3.24 6.39
N GLU A 87 14.18 2.12 5.93
CA GLU A 87 13.44 1.18 5.08
C GLU A 87 12.28 0.53 5.83
N GLU A 88 12.53 0.09 7.07
CA GLU A 88 11.49 -0.46 7.95
C GLU A 88 10.37 0.55 8.18
N PHE A 89 10.73 1.82 8.38
CA PHE A 89 9.79 2.91 8.55
C PHE A 89 8.92 3.12 7.29
N ILE A 90 9.50 3.24 6.10
CA ILE A 90 8.70 3.43 4.88
C ILE A 90 7.81 2.21 4.61
N VAL A 91 8.34 1.01 4.82
CA VAL A 91 7.61 -0.24 4.61
C VAL A 91 6.42 -0.37 5.57
N SER A 92 6.55 0.05 6.84
CA SER A 92 5.42 0.06 7.78
C SER A 92 4.31 1.06 7.41
N HIS A 93 4.63 2.00 6.52
CA HIS A 93 3.71 2.99 5.96
C HIS A 93 3.30 2.66 4.51
N THR A 94 3.47 1.40 4.08
CA THR A 94 3.13 0.98 2.72
C THR A 94 2.27 -0.28 2.67
N ILE A 95 1.18 -0.21 1.91
CA ILE A 95 0.38 -1.38 1.50
C ILE A 95 0.83 -1.79 0.09
N PRO A 96 1.17 -3.07 -0.20
CA PRO A 96 1.62 -3.55 -1.50
C PRO A 96 0.49 -3.68 -2.55
N LYS A 97 -0.45 -2.73 -2.56
CA LYS A 97 -1.59 -2.67 -3.48
C LYS A 97 -2.06 -1.22 -3.62
N PRO A 98 -2.45 -0.75 -4.82
CA PRO A 98 -3.01 0.58 -5.00
C PRO A 98 -4.47 0.59 -4.53
N LEU A 99 -4.72 1.14 -3.34
CA LEU A 99 -6.03 1.22 -2.71
C LEU A 99 -6.44 2.68 -2.59
N VAL A 100 -7.55 3.05 -3.23
CA VAL A 100 -8.19 4.35 -2.99
C VAL A 100 -8.97 4.31 -1.67
N PHE A 101 -9.40 5.47 -1.18
CA PHE A 101 -10.12 5.54 0.09
C PHE A 101 -11.39 4.71 0.09
N SER A 102 -12.12 4.68 -1.03
CA SER A 102 -13.32 3.85 -1.16
C SER A 102 -13.00 2.37 -0.97
N ASP A 103 -11.86 1.88 -1.45
CA ASP A 103 -11.49 0.47 -1.25
C ASP A 103 -11.35 0.18 0.24
N LEU A 104 -10.60 1.02 0.96
CA LEU A 104 -10.37 0.90 2.40
C LEU A 104 -11.65 1.10 3.22
N ALA A 105 -12.55 1.98 2.78
CA ALA A 105 -13.81 2.25 3.45
C ALA A 105 -14.82 1.10 3.35
N HIS A 106 -14.70 0.23 2.34
CA HIS A 106 -15.54 -0.97 2.21
C HIS A 106 -14.96 -2.20 2.90
N VAL A 107 -13.68 -2.18 3.28
CA VAL A 107 -13.04 -3.28 4.02
C VAL A 107 -13.71 -3.46 5.40
N PRO A 108 -14.15 -4.67 5.78
CA PRO A 108 -14.70 -4.94 7.11
C PRO A 108 -13.76 -4.52 8.25
N SER A 109 -14.31 -4.01 9.35
CA SER A 109 -13.49 -3.73 10.53
C SER A 109 -12.90 -5.03 11.11
N GLY A 110 -11.63 -4.98 11.51
CA GLY A 110 -10.87 -6.14 11.98
C GLY A 110 -10.12 -6.87 10.87
N THR A 111 -10.29 -6.51 9.59
CA THR A 111 -9.51 -7.10 8.50
C THR A 111 -8.02 -6.80 8.67
N LEU A 112 -7.20 -7.80 8.40
CA LEU A 112 -5.75 -7.73 8.38
C LEU A 112 -5.27 -7.75 6.93
N ILE A 113 -4.55 -6.71 6.51
CA ILE A 113 -3.99 -6.57 5.17
C ILE A 113 -2.48 -6.84 5.22
N PRO A 114 -1.91 -7.64 4.31
CA PRO A 114 -0.46 -7.80 4.22
C PRO A 114 0.25 -6.46 4.04
N SER A 115 1.31 -6.22 4.81
CA SER A 115 2.24 -5.12 4.52
C SER A 115 3.33 -5.57 3.54
N VAL A 116 4.17 -4.64 3.06
CA VAL A 116 5.34 -4.98 2.22
C VAL A 116 6.36 -5.87 2.98
N PHE A 117 6.33 -5.89 4.31
CA PHE A 117 7.22 -6.74 5.12
C PHE A 117 6.59 -8.10 5.43
N ASN A 118 7.36 -9.17 5.27
CA ASN A 118 6.95 -10.52 5.66
C ASN A 118 6.60 -10.55 7.16
N ASN A 119 5.47 -11.19 7.50
CA ASN A 119 4.94 -11.35 8.86
C ASN A 119 4.41 -10.08 9.54
N ARG A 120 4.18 -8.98 8.80
CA ARG A 120 3.48 -7.80 9.33
C ARG A 120 2.14 -7.59 8.64
N LEU A 121 1.12 -7.38 9.46
CA LEU A 121 -0.25 -7.12 9.02
C LEU A 121 -0.66 -5.71 9.45
N LEU A 122 -1.46 -5.07 8.59
CA LEU A 122 -2.08 -3.79 8.85
C LEU A 122 -3.56 -4.04 9.16
N ARG A 123 -3.99 -3.68 10.37
CA ARG A 123 -5.36 -3.81 10.83
C ARG A 123 -6.19 -2.62 10.38
N ILE A 124 -7.28 -2.90 9.67
CA ILE A 124 -8.29 -1.93 9.31
C ILE A 124 -9.35 -1.86 10.40
N ALA A 125 -9.69 -0.65 10.84
CA ALA A 125 -10.81 -0.41 11.74
C ALA A 125 -11.66 0.76 11.23
N ARG A 126 -12.94 0.74 11.57
CA ARG A 126 -13.89 1.79 11.18
C ARG A 126 -14.68 2.27 12.40
N VAL A 127 -14.79 3.58 12.55
CA VAL A 127 -15.63 4.24 13.57
C VAL A 127 -16.48 5.29 12.87
N GLY A 128 -17.76 4.99 12.69
CA GLY A 128 -18.63 5.79 11.82
C GLY A 128 -18.09 5.85 10.39
N ARG A 129 -17.79 7.05 9.90
CA ARG A 129 -17.23 7.30 8.55
C ARG A 129 -15.70 7.34 8.53
N ARG A 130 -15.04 7.22 9.68
CA ARG A 130 -13.58 7.27 9.81
C ARG A 130 -12.99 5.89 9.59
N VAL A 131 -11.90 5.83 8.83
CA VAL A 131 -11.12 4.62 8.55
C VAL A 131 -9.77 4.75 9.24
N PHE A 132 -9.32 3.69 9.88
CA PHE A 132 -8.05 3.62 10.60
C PHE A 132 -7.22 2.45 10.07
N VAL A 133 -5.90 2.64 10.00
CA VAL A 133 -4.90 1.62 9.70
C VAL A 133 -3.91 1.58 10.86
N ASN A 134 -3.82 0.46 11.60
CA ASN A 134 -3.01 0.35 12.83
C ASN A 134 -3.19 1.58 13.75
N ASN A 135 -4.45 1.92 14.02
CA ASN A 135 -4.88 3.04 14.86
C ASN A 135 -4.60 4.45 14.31
N ALA A 136 -3.90 4.57 13.17
CA ALA A 136 -3.75 5.84 12.47
C ALA A 136 -4.98 6.12 11.60
N GLN A 137 -5.69 7.22 11.86
CA GLN A 137 -6.85 7.61 11.07
C GLN A 137 -6.39 8.11 9.70
N ILE A 138 -7.08 7.72 8.62
CA ILE A 138 -6.97 8.42 7.35
C ILE A 138 -7.65 9.78 7.48
N VAL A 139 -6.85 10.86 7.37
CA VAL A 139 -7.31 12.25 7.50
C VAL A 139 -7.39 12.96 6.15
N THR A 140 -6.52 12.58 5.21
CA THR A 140 -6.47 13.18 3.86
C THR A 140 -6.53 12.05 2.83
N PRO A 141 -7.71 11.69 2.33
CA PRO A 141 -7.85 10.59 1.39
C PRO A 141 -7.38 10.97 -0.02
N ASN A 142 -6.89 10.00 -0.77
CA ASN A 142 -6.62 10.09 -2.21
C ASN A 142 -5.71 11.27 -2.63
N VAL A 143 -4.59 11.46 -1.91
CA VAL A 143 -3.61 12.52 -2.19
C VAL A 143 -3.00 12.38 -3.60
N CYS A 144 -2.73 11.15 -4.03
CA CYS A 144 -2.14 10.88 -5.35
C CYS A 144 -3.20 10.44 -6.36
N SER A 145 -3.12 10.98 -7.59
CA SER A 145 -4.04 10.65 -8.69
C SER A 145 -3.51 9.56 -9.63
N SER A 146 -2.34 8.99 -9.35
CA SER A 146 -1.67 8.04 -10.25
C SER A 146 -2.37 6.67 -10.33
N ALA A 147 -2.09 5.89 -11.37
CA ALA A 147 -2.74 4.60 -11.58
C ALA A 147 -2.24 3.53 -10.59
N THR A 148 -0.92 3.45 -10.41
CA THR A 148 -0.25 2.38 -9.66
C THR A 148 0.17 2.76 -8.24
N ILE A 149 0.22 4.06 -7.92
CA ILE A 149 0.57 4.57 -6.59
C ILE A 149 -0.60 5.37 -6.01
N LYS A 150 -1.10 4.93 -4.86
CA LYS A 150 -2.09 5.66 -4.06
C LYS A 150 -1.42 6.23 -2.82
N CYS A 151 -2.00 7.29 -2.29
CA CYS A 151 -1.44 7.97 -1.13
C CYS A 151 -2.58 8.49 -0.26
N HIS A 152 -2.47 8.31 1.04
CA HIS A 152 -3.41 8.84 2.03
C HIS A 152 -2.63 9.49 3.15
N GLY A 153 -3.02 10.68 3.56
CA GLY A 153 -2.53 11.30 4.79
C GLY A 153 -3.13 10.63 6.02
N ILE A 154 -2.32 10.37 7.03
CA ILE A 154 -2.74 9.71 8.28
C ILE A 154 -2.51 10.59 9.52
N SER A 155 -3.22 10.30 10.62
CA SER A 155 -3.21 11.10 11.85
C SER A 155 -2.05 10.79 12.81
N SER A 156 -1.23 9.78 12.52
CA SER A 156 -0.11 9.40 13.39
C SER A 156 0.84 8.46 12.65
N VAL A 157 2.10 8.44 13.07
CA VAL A 157 3.09 7.46 12.63
C VAL A 157 2.66 6.04 13.02
N ILE A 158 2.70 5.11 12.06
CA ILE A 158 2.49 3.68 12.30
C ILE A 158 3.80 3.11 12.85
N SER A 159 3.79 2.74 14.12
CA SER A 159 4.96 2.17 14.78
C SER A 159 5.30 0.81 14.21
N SER A 160 6.57 0.62 13.83
CA SER A 160 7.12 -0.67 13.42
C SER A 160 7.29 -1.64 14.61
N ARG A 161 6.85 -1.31 15.83
CA ARG A 161 6.81 -2.31 16.91
C ARG A 161 5.52 -3.12 16.79
N ASN A 162 5.68 -4.32 16.25
CA ASN A 162 4.82 -5.50 16.42
C ASN A 162 3.55 -5.27 17.25
N GLU A 163 2.41 -5.10 16.58
CA GLU A 163 1.24 -5.87 16.99
C GLU A 163 1.54 -7.34 16.63
N ILE A 164 2.44 -7.98 17.38
CA ILE A 164 2.34 -9.43 17.54
C ILE A 164 0.91 -9.61 18.07
N MET A 165 0.10 -10.42 17.40
CA MET A 165 -1.17 -10.87 17.97
C MET A 165 -0.88 -11.44 19.35
N ASP A 166 -1.07 -10.61 20.38
CA ASP A 166 -1.07 -11.06 21.75
C ASP A 166 -2.40 -11.77 21.95
N HIS A 167 -2.39 -13.10 21.82
CA HIS A 167 -3.47 -13.96 22.29
C HIS A 167 -3.46 -14.13 23.82
N SER A 168 -2.70 -13.32 24.55
CA SER A 168 -2.56 -13.38 26.01
C SER A 168 -2.99 -12.08 26.70
N ALA A 169 -4.11 -11.48 26.27
CA ALA A 169 -4.73 -10.38 27.02
C ALA A 169 -6.26 -10.42 27.04
N THR A 170 -6.86 -11.58 27.36
CA THR A 170 -8.32 -11.67 27.63
C THR A 170 -8.66 -12.40 28.94
N THR A 171 -7.73 -12.59 29.88
CA THR A 171 -8.07 -13.30 31.13
C THR A 171 -7.62 -12.62 32.44
N ALA A 172 -7.16 -11.37 32.41
CA ALA A 172 -6.67 -10.69 33.62
C ALA A 172 -7.56 -9.56 34.16
N ALA A 173 -8.78 -9.34 33.62
CA ALA A 173 -9.65 -8.23 34.03
C ALA A 173 -11.08 -8.64 34.43
N SER A 174 -11.28 -9.88 34.89
CA SER A 174 -12.56 -10.33 35.47
C SER A 174 -12.33 -11.26 36.66
N GLY A 175 -11.68 -10.76 37.71
CA GLY A 175 -11.39 -11.54 38.90
C GLY A 175 -11.07 -10.69 40.13
N ALA A 176 -11.92 -9.71 40.45
CA ALA A 176 -11.92 -9.08 41.76
C ALA A 176 -13.31 -9.19 42.39
N LYS A 177 -13.34 -9.69 43.65
CA LYS A 177 -14.46 -10.18 44.49
C LYS A 177 -14.78 -11.66 44.22
N ILE A 178 -14.77 -12.58 45.20
CA ILE A 178 -15.36 -12.59 46.54
C ILE A 178 -14.61 -13.65 47.39
N TYR A 179 -14.27 -13.34 48.65
CA TYR A 179 -14.52 -14.12 49.90
C TYR A 179 -13.52 -13.71 50.98
N GLY A 180 -14.05 -13.13 52.06
CA GLY A 180 -13.36 -12.99 53.33
C GLY A 180 -13.64 -14.18 54.24
N SER A 181 -12.69 -14.46 55.13
CA SER A 181 -12.84 -14.92 56.52
C SER A 181 -11.50 -14.69 57.20
#